data_AF-A0A1F9LA03-F1
#
_entry.id   AF-A0A1F9LA03-F1
#
_cell.length_a   1.000
_cell.length_b   1.000
_cell.length_c   1.000
_cell.angle_alpha   90.00
_cell.angle_beta   90.00
_cell.angle_gamma   90.00
#
_symmetry.space_group_name_H-M   'P 1'
#
loop_
_entity.id
_entity.type
_entity.pdbx_description
1 polymer ?
#
loop_
_entity_poly.entity_id
_entity_poly.type
_entity_poly.pdbx_seq_one_letter_code
_entity_poly.pdbx_strand_id
1 'polypeptide(L)'
;MAEKLKILIAEDEAVTRQLFQIAFQDGELFETKLVNDGEQALVALKQWQPDIVLMDIMMPHMNGFTTLQTIRQTLRDTTTTVIMASSVTDKQEIMACAKLGIQGYVLKPFQTKTLAATVVGYHRKAKKAQ
;
A
#
# COMPACT_ATOMS: atom_id res chain seq x y z
N MET A 1 -4.39 18.07 -17.96
CA MET A 1 -4.90 17.51 -16.69
C MET A 1 -3.77 16.65 -16.12
N ALA A 2 -3.40 16.82 -14.86
CA ALA A 2 -2.40 15.96 -14.25
C ALA A 2 -2.95 14.52 -14.17
N GLU A 3 -2.09 13.52 -14.36
CA GLU A 3 -2.50 12.11 -14.24
C GLU A 3 -2.82 11.79 -12.78
N LYS A 4 -3.93 11.07 -12.54
CA LYS A 4 -4.35 10.67 -11.19
C LYS A 4 -3.38 9.64 -10.63
N LEU A 5 -3.13 9.71 -9.33
CA LEU A 5 -2.29 8.73 -8.65
C LEU A 5 -3.10 7.46 -8.40
N LYS A 6 -2.65 6.33 -8.95
CA LYS A 6 -3.30 5.03 -8.81
C LYS A 6 -2.87 4.35 -7.52
N ILE A 7 -3.82 4.12 -6.62
CA ILE A 7 -3.58 3.51 -5.31
C ILE A 7 -4.31 2.17 -5.22
N LEU A 8 -3.55 1.09 -5.15
CA LEU A 8 -4.06 -0.25 -4.85
C LEU A 8 -4.07 -0.43 -3.33
N ILE A 9 -5.20 -0.81 -2.76
CA ILE A 9 -5.40 -0.97 -1.32
C ILE A 9 -5.76 -2.43 -1.07
N ALA A 10 -4.88 -3.15 -0.38
CA ALA A 10 -5.07 -4.53 0.03
C ALA A 10 -5.42 -4.57 1.52
N GLU A 11 -6.69 -4.82 1.80
CA GLU A 11 -7.30 -4.76 3.13
C GLU A 11 -8.56 -5.64 3.13
N ASP A 12 -8.67 -6.59 4.06
CA ASP A 12 -9.85 -7.46 4.20
C ASP A 12 -10.92 -6.89 5.13
N GLU A 13 -10.53 -6.07 6.11
CA GLU A 13 -11.43 -5.55 7.13
C GLU A 13 -12.30 -4.40 6.58
N ALA A 14 -13.61 -4.59 6.60
CA ALA A 14 -14.58 -3.70 5.93
C ALA A 14 -14.56 -2.27 6.46
N VAL A 15 -14.41 -2.07 7.77
CA VAL A 15 -14.37 -0.73 8.39
C VAL A 15 -13.12 0.00 7.94
N THR A 16 -11.96 -0.65 7.94
CA THR A 16 -10.69 -0.07 7.52
C THR A 16 -10.70 0.27 6.02
N ARG A 17 -11.32 -0.58 5.18
CA ARG A 17 -11.55 -0.25 3.76
C ARG A 17 -12.35 1.03 3.59
N GLN A 18 -13.41 1.23 4.36
CA GLN A 18 -14.20 2.46 4.32
C GLN A 18 -13.36 3.68 4.75
N LEU A 19 -12.52 3.54 5.78
CA LEU A 19 -11.62 4.62 6.21
C LEU A 19 -10.62 4.98 5.11
N PHE A 20 -10.09 4.00 4.38
CA PHE A 20 -9.24 4.25 3.21
C PHE A 20 -9.99 4.99 2.10
N GLN A 21 -11.22 4.58 1.77
CA GLN A 21 -12.04 5.27 0.77
C GLN A 21 -12.30 6.73 1.16
N ILE A 22 -12.56 7.00 2.45
CA ILE A 22 -12.72 8.38 2.96
C ILE A 22 -11.40 9.16 2.84
N ALA A 23 -10.26 8.53 3.14
CA ALA A 23 -8.96 9.19 3.05
C ALA A 23 -8.58 9.58 1.61
N PHE A 24 -8.99 8.77 0.62
CA PHE A 24 -8.66 8.95 -0.80
C PHE A 24 -9.88 9.33 -1.66
N GLN A 25 -10.85 10.02 -1.07
CA GLN A 25 -12.13 10.37 -1.73
C GLN A 25 -12.00 11.41 -2.86
N ASP A 26 -10.88 12.14 -2.92
CA ASP A 26 -10.63 13.14 -3.97
C ASP A 26 -10.35 12.43 -5.30
N GLY A 27 -11.42 12.23 -6.07
CA GLY A 27 -11.37 11.57 -7.37
C GLY A 27 -10.70 12.38 -8.47
N GLU A 28 -10.33 13.65 -8.25
CA GLU A 28 -9.49 14.41 -9.20
C GLU A 28 -8.01 14.09 -9.00
N LEU A 29 -7.61 13.70 -7.78
CA LEU A 29 -6.23 13.37 -7.42
C LEU A 29 -5.94 11.86 -7.42
N PHE A 30 -6.92 11.05 -7.04
CA PHE A 30 -6.72 9.62 -6.78
C PHE A 30 -7.65 8.75 -7.64
N GLU A 31 -7.10 7.64 -8.09
CA GLU A 31 -7.87 6.49 -8.58
C GLU A 31 -7.55 5.33 -7.64
N THR A 32 -8.56 4.76 -6.95
CA THR A 32 -8.33 3.70 -5.96
C THR A 32 -8.93 2.38 -6.39
N LYS A 33 -8.20 1.28 -6.16
CA LYS A 33 -8.71 -0.08 -6.31
C LYS A 33 -8.54 -0.84 -5.00
N LEU A 34 -9.61 -1.48 -4.52
CA LEU A 34 -9.57 -2.28 -3.29
C LEU A 34 -9.57 -3.78 -3.62
N VAL A 35 -8.76 -4.53 -2.88
CA VAL A 35 -8.67 -5.99 -2.90
C VAL A 35 -8.61 -6.50 -1.47
N ASN A 36 -9.00 -7.76 -1.24
CA ASN A 36 -9.19 -8.29 0.12
C ASN A 36 -8.07 -9.23 0.58
N ASP A 37 -7.08 -9.52 -0.26
CA ASP A 37 -5.98 -10.41 0.08
C ASP A 37 -4.74 -10.16 -0.79
N GLY A 38 -3.65 -10.82 -0.43
CA GLY A 38 -2.38 -10.74 -1.12
C GLY A 38 -2.38 -11.26 -2.55
N GLU A 39 -3.16 -12.30 -2.86
CA GLU A 39 -3.20 -12.89 -4.21
C GLU A 39 -3.88 -11.94 -5.20
N GLN A 40 -5.03 -11.39 -4.79
CA GLN A 40 -5.73 -10.37 -5.55
C GLN A 40 -4.87 -9.11 -5.73
N ALA A 41 -4.08 -8.75 -4.71
CA ALA A 41 -3.13 -7.64 -4.82
C ALA A 41 -2.05 -7.89 -5.88
N LEU A 42 -1.48 -9.10 -5.95
CA LEU A 42 -0.50 -9.45 -6.98
C LEU A 42 -1.09 -9.44 -8.39
N VAL A 43 -2.32 -9.92 -8.55
CA VAL A 43 -3.04 -9.88 -9.84
C VAL A 43 -3.31 -8.43 -10.25
N ALA A 44 -3.84 -7.62 -9.33
CA ALA A 44 -4.15 -6.23 -9.58
C ALA A 44 -2.90 -5.39 -9.87
N LEU A 45 -1.79 -5.64 -9.17
CA LEU A 45 -0.50 -5.00 -9.42
C LEU A 45 -0.07 -5.17 -10.88
N LYS A 46 -0.12 -6.41 -11.39
CA LYS A 46 0.29 -6.71 -12.77
C LYS A 46 -0.63 -6.10 -13.82
N GLN A 47 -1.95 -6.15 -13.58
CA GLN A 47 -2.94 -5.76 -14.57
C GLN A 47 -3.23 -4.26 -14.59
N TRP A 48 -3.25 -3.61 -13.43
CA TRP A 48 -3.67 -2.22 -13.27
C TRP A 48 -2.50 -1.26 -13.07
N GLN A 49 -1.29 -1.79 -12.77
CA GLN A 49 -0.04 -1.04 -12.64
C GLN A 49 -0.18 0.21 -11.76
N PRO A 50 -0.54 0.04 -10.47
CA PRO A 50 -0.67 1.15 -9.54
C PRO A 50 0.66 1.86 -9.29
N ASP A 51 0.60 3.16 -8.97
CA ASP A 51 1.74 3.93 -8.50
C ASP A 51 2.12 3.57 -7.06
N ILE A 52 1.08 3.28 -6.25
CA ILE A 52 1.17 3.00 -4.83
C ILE A 52 0.38 1.74 -4.49
N VAL A 53 0.97 0.88 -3.67
CA VAL A 53 0.29 -0.19 -2.96
C VAL A 53 0.27 0.14 -1.47
N LEU A 54 -0.93 0.25 -0.90
CA LEU A 54 -1.17 0.24 0.54
C LEU A 54 -1.56 -1.18 0.94
N MET A 55 -0.71 -1.80 1.76
CA MET A 55 -0.79 -3.22 2.08
C MET A 55 -0.98 -3.43 3.57
N ASP A 56 -2.08 -4.04 3.99
CA ASP A 56 -2.13 -4.63 5.33
C ASP A 56 -1.26 -5.88 5.40
N ILE A 57 -0.60 -6.10 6.54
CA ILE A 57 0.11 -7.33 6.85
C ILE A 57 -0.88 -8.45 7.15
N MET A 58 -1.91 -8.16 7.96
CA MET A 58 -2.81 -9.17 8.49
C MET A 58 -4.00 -9.36 7.55
N MET A 59 -3.87 -10.27 6.58
CA MET A 59 -4.93 -10.62 5.63
C MET A 59 -5.11 -12.14 5.53
N PRO A 60 -6.31 -12.64 5.17
CA PRO A 60 -6.55 -14.06 4.93
C PRO A 60 -5.83 -14.56 3.67
N HIS A 61 -5.67 -15.89 3.58
CA HIS A 61 -5.04 -16.61 2.46
C HIS A 61 -3.55 -16.29 2.27
N MET A 62 -3.23 -15.10 1.77
CA MET A 62 -1.87 -14.59 1.64
C MET A 62 -1.74 -13.27 2.38
N ASN A 63 -0.89 -13.28 3.41
CA ASN A 63 -0.59 -12.11 4.23
C ASN A 63 0.27 -11.09 3.47
N GLY A 64 0.23 -9.82 3.89
CA GLY A 64 0.92 -8.74 3.19
C GLY A 64 2.44 -8.85 3.18
N PHE A 65 3.04 -9.55 4.15
CA PHE A 65 4.49 -9.79 4.16
C PHE A 65 4.91 -10.72 3.02
N THR A 66 4.21 -11.84 2.85
CA THR A 66 4.42 -12.78 1.74
C THR A 66 4.15 -12.10 0.39
N THR A 67 3.12 -11.24 0.33
CA THR A 67 2.84 -10.44 -0.85
C THR A 67 3.99 -9.49 -1.18
N LEU A 68 4.49 -8.74 -0.20
CA LEU A 68 5.64 -7.85 -0.37
C LEU A 68 6.90 -8.61 -0.84
N GLN A 69 7.19 -9.77 -0.25
CA GLN A 69 8.28 -10.64 -0.70
C GLN A 69 8.11 -11.02 -2.17
N THR A 70 6.90 -11.44 -2.57
CA THR A 70 6.60 -11.82 -3.95
C THR A 70 6.79 -10.64 -4.92
N ILE A 71 6.31 -9.45 -4.57
CA ILE A 71 6.49 -8.23 -5.36
C ILE A 71 7.98 -7.95 -5.62
N ARG A 72 8.81 -8.04 -4.57
CA ARG A 72 10.22 -7.60 -4.63
C ARG A 72 11.17 -8.68 -5.14
N GLN A 73 10.93 -9.95 -4.82
CA GLN A 73 11.86 -11.03 -5.12
C GLN A 73 11.46 -11.80 -6.38
N THR A 74 10.16 -12.07 -6.54
CA THR A 74 9.65 -12.85 -7.69
C THR A 74 9.37 -11.94 -8.87
N LEU A 75 8.58 -10.88 -8.67
CA LEU A 75 8.24 -9.94 -9.75
C LEU A 75 9.37 -8.96 -10.05
N ARG A 76 10.30 -8.80 -9.10
CA ARG A 76 11.42 -7.83 -9.16
C ARG A 76 10.94 -6.41 -9.45
N ASP A 77 9.71 -6.09 -9.04
CA ASP A 77 9.15 -4.75 -9.15
C ASP A 77 9.88 -3.85 -8.16
N THR A 78 10.51 -2.81 -8.67
CA THR A 78 11.22 -1.78 -7.90
C THR A 78 10.64 -0.38 -8.13
N THR A 79 9.67 -0.24 -9.03
CA THR A 79 9.12 1.04 -9.45
C THR A 79 7.89 1.41 -8.63
N THR A 80 7.10 0.41 -8.22
CA THR A 80 5.89 0.60 -7.41
C THR A 80 6.25 0.96 -5.98
N THR A 81 5.65 2.04 -5.47
CA THR A 81 5.76 2.44 -4.06
C THR A 81 4.91 1.51 -3.21
N VAL A 82 5.53 0.72 -2.32
CA VAL A 82 4.80 -0.14 -1.38
C VAL A 82 4.90 0.48 0.01
N ILE A 83 3.74 0.74 0.61
CA ILE A 83 3.59 1.28 1.96
C ILE A 83 2.79 0.27 2.76
N MET A 84 3.33 -0.17 3.89
CA MET A 84 2.60 -1.05 4.80
C MET A 84 1.63 -0.22 5.63
N ALA A 85 0.40 -0.68 5.80
CA ALA A 85 -0.60 -0.05 6.66
C ALA A 85 -1.19 -1.10 7.59
N SER A 86 -0.69 -1.24 8.82
CA SER A 86 -1.05 -2.35 9.69
C SER A 86 -1.09 -1.98 11.18
N SER A 87 -1.72 -2.83 11.99
CA SER A 87 -1.73 -2.74 13.46
C SER A 87 -0.50 -3.37 14.11
N VAL A 88 0.35 -4.06 13.33
CA VAL A 88 1.58 -4.69 13.83
C VAL A 88 2.55 -3.60 14.33
N THR A 89 2.92 -3.70 15.61
CA THR A 89 3.92 -2.80 16.24
C THR A 89 5.25 -3.48 16.50
N ASP A 90 5.36 -4.77 16.19
CA ASP A 90 6.60 -5.51 16.42
C ASP A 90 7.74 -4.94 15.57
N LYS A 91 8.83 -4.55 16.24
CA LYS A 91 9.96 -3.90 15.57
C LYS A 91 10.68 -4.83 14.61
N GLN A 92 10.74 -6.14 14.90
CA GLN A 92 11.40 -7.11 14.03
C GLN A 92 10.61 -7.27 12.73
N GLU A 93 9.28 -7.36 12.81
CA GLU A 93 8.42 -7.42 11.62
C GLU A 93 8.52 -6.14 10.77
N ILE A 94 8.45 -4.97 11.40
CA ILE A 94 8.61 -3.69 10.69
C ILE A 94 9.98 -3.61 10.02
N MET A 95 11.05 -4.03 10.71
CA MET A 95 12.40 -4.09 10.14
C MET A 95 12.50 -5.11 9.00
N ALA A 96 11.80 -6.23 9.08
CA ALA A 96 11.77 -7.21 8.00
C ALA A 96 11.11 -6.62 6.73
N CYS A 97 9.99 -5.90 6.87
CA CYS A 97 9.39 -5.17 5.75
C CYS A 97 10.34 -4.09 5.20
N ALA A 98 11.02 -3.35 6.08
CA ALA A 98 11.99 -2.31 5.67
C ALA A 98 13.13 -2.89 4.83
N LYS A 99 13.66 -4.06 5.19
CA LYS A 99 14.71 -4.77 4.42
C LYS A 99 14.25 -5.19 3.02
N LEU A 100 12.94 -5.32 2.79
CA LEU A 100 12.36 -5.59 1.48
C LEU A 100 12.10 -4.31 0.66
N GLY A 101 12.48 -3.14 1.17
CA GLY A 101 12.42 -1.89 0.41
C GLY A 101 11.02 -1.30 0.31
N ILE A 102 10.26 -1.29 1.41
CA ILE A 102 9.05 -0.47 1.54
C ILE A 102 9.41 1.02 1.65
N GLN A 103 8.51 1.89 1.21
CA GLN A 103 8.71 3.34 1.20
C GLN A 103 8.11 4.03 2.43
N GLY A 104 7.26 3.33 3.18
CA GLY A 104 6.63 3.85 4.38
C GLY A 104 5.89 2.78 5.16
N TYR A 105 5.58 3.12 6.41
CA TYR A 105 4.79 2.30 7.32
C TYR A 105 3.78 3.20 8.02
N VAL A 106 2.50 2.86 7.92
CA VAL A 106 1.38 3.56 8.55
C VAL A 106 0.81 2.64 9.63
N LEU A 107 0.76 3.12 10.87
CA LEU A 107 0.16 2.36 11.95
C LEU A 107 -1.36 2.57 11.99
N LYS A 108 -2.11 1.49 12.17
CA LYS A 108 -3.54 1.55 12.48
C LYS A 108 -3.75 1.72 14.00
N PRO A 109 -4.76 2.49 14.46
CA PRO A 109 -5.68 3.30 13.65
C PRO A 109 -4.99 4.58 13.12
N PHE A 110 -5.34 4.98 11.90
CA PHE A 110 -4.84 6.21 11.26
C PHE A 110 -5.92 7.29 11.16
N GLN A 111 -5.50 8.55 11.01
CA GLN A 111 -6.42 9.66 10.75
C GLN A 111 -6.63 9.82 9.25
N THR A 112 -7.88 9.68 8.79
CA THR A 112 -8.24 9.81 7.37
C THR A 112 -7.84 11.16 6.77
N LYS A 113 -7.94 12.24 7.56
CA LYS A 113 -7.56 13.61 7.16
C LYS A 113 -6.08 13.78 6.81
N THR A 114 -5.19 12.99 7.40
CA THR A 114 -3.74 13.11 7.20
C THR A 114 -3.17 11.98 6.34
N LEU A 115 -3.88 10.87 6.21
CA LEU A 115 -3.38 9.66 5.55
C LEU A 115 -2.94 9.93 4.10
N ALA A 116 -3.78 10.60 3.31
CA ALA A 116 -3.45 10.88 1.91
C ALA A 116 -2.17 11.70 1.76
N ALA A 117 -2.00 12.74 2.57
CA ALA A 117 -0.80 13.57 2.56
C ALA A 117 0.46 12.76 2.96
N THR A 118 0.36 11.90 3.97
CA THR A 118 1.45 11.00 4.38
C THR A 118 1.85 10.04 3.26
N VAL A 119 0.87 9.38 2.63
CA VAL A 119 1.09 8.41 1.56
C VAL A 119 1.70 9.06 0.32
N VAL A 120 1.18 10.21 -0.10
CA VAL A 120 1.76 11.02 -1.18
C VAL A 120 3.18 11.48 -0.82
N GLY A 121 3.42 11.82 0.44
CA GLY A 121 4.75 12.18 0.94
C GLY A 121 5.77 11.05 0.78
N TYR A 122 5.41 9.82 1.13
CA TYR A 122 6.26 8.65 0.92
C TYR A 122 6.54 8.38 -0.56
N HIS A 123 5.51 8.43 -1.40
CA HIS A 123 5.64 8.23 -2.84
C HIS A 123 6.57 9.28 -3.50
N ARG A 124 6.39 10.56 -3.18
CA ARG A 124 7.23 11.65 -3.69
C ARG A 124 8.69 11.49 -3.29
N LYS A 125 8.98 11.05 -2.05
CA LYS A 125 10.35 10.76 -1.60
C LYS A 125 10.95 9.60 -2.37
N ALA A 126 10.18 8.54 -2.60
CA ALA A 126 10.62 7.37 -3.37
C ALA A 126 11.01 7.74 -4.80
N LYS A 127 10.17 8.52 -5.50
CA LYS A 127 10.44 8.98 -6.88
C LYS A 127 11.63 9.93 -7.01
N LYS A 128 12.07 10.58 -5.92
CA LYS A 128 13.27 11.43 -5.92
C LYS A 128 14.57 10.65 -5.67
N ALA A 129 14.47 9.44 -5.11
CA ALA A 129 15.62 8.61 -4.78
C ALA A 129 15.96 7.58 -5.88
N GLN A 130 15.13 7.50 -6.92
CA GLN A 130 15.33 6.73 -8.15
C GLN A 130 15.97 7.63 -9.21
#